data_AF-A0AB38PNE8-F1
#
_entry.id   AF-A0AB38PNE8-F1
#
_cell.length_a   1.000
_cell.length_b   1.000
_cell.length_c   1.000
_cell.angle_alpha   90.00
_cell.angle_beta   90.00
_cell.angle_gamma   90.00
#
_symmetry.space_group_name_H-M   'P 1'
#
loop_
_entity.id
_entity.type
_entity.pdbx_description
1 polymer ?
#
loop_
_entity_poly.entity_id
_entity_poly.type
_entity_poly.pdbx_seq_one_letter_code
_entity_poly.pdbx_strand_id
1 'polypeptide(L)'
;MVRQNPNVTRLMERLDATMEVLDGKIQEGTARSNANYLSFFEDKSEELYRLYYMYKCLNDLRSNIRKLETPQQIQEYIQRRRNVCLDKLLEQDISAGSTSPMSNLAHTLRLECSQQLIREYDLFIRFLTATPRQRQEEERASKVNRDKVQKKGLRL
;
A
#
# COMPACT_ATOMS: atom_id res chain seq x y z
N MET A 1 8.34 30.09 7.64
CA MET A 1 8.27 28.81 6.89
C MET A 1 8.11 27.69 7.90
N VAL A 2 6.96 27.01 7.93
CA VAL A 2 6.74 25.84 8.80
C VAL A 2 7.72 24.76 8.35
N ARG A 3 8.65 24.35 9.23
CA ARG A 3 9.55 23.23 8.94
C ARG A 3 8.68 21.98 8.79
N GLN A 4 8.62 21.40 7.59
CA GLN A 4 7.94 20.13 7.38
C GLN A 4 8.57 19.07 8.30
N ASN A 5 7.73 18.31 8.99
CA ASN A 5 8.22 17.24 9.84
C ASN A 5 8.86 16.16 8.95
N PRO A 6 10.15 15.84 9.12
CA PRO A 6 10.86 14.93 8.22
C PRO A 6 10.29 13.51 8.23
N ASN A 7 9.60 13.09 9.30
CA ASN A 7 8.91 11.81 9.36
C ASN A 7 7.67 11.81 8.45
N VAL A 8 6.95 12.93 8.40
CA VAL A 8 5.79 13.12 7.51
C VAL A 8 6.24 13.19 6.06
N THR A 9 7.33 13.91 5.77
CA THR A 9 7.90 13.96 4.41
C THR A 9 8.26 12.57 3.91
N ARG A 10 9.00 11.78 4.71
CA ARG A 10 9.39 10.41 4.34
C ARG A 10 8.19 9.48 4.13
N LEU A 11 7.16 9.61 4.96
CA LEU A 11 5.89 8.88 4.79
C LEU A 11 5.26 9.21 3.44
N MET A 12 5.13 10.49 3.12
CA MET A 12 4.51 10.95 1.88
C MET A 12 5.31 10.51 0.64
N GLU A 13 6.63 10.62 0.68
CA GLU A 13 7.50 10.12 -0.39
C GLU A 13 7.31 8.61 -0.63
N ARG A 14 7.27 7.80 0.44
CA ARG A 14 7.01 6.35 0.31
C ARG A 14 5.61 6.08 -0.25
N LEU A 15 4.61 6.82 0.20
CA LEU A 15 3.22 6.66 -0.24
C LEU A 15 3.07 7.03 -1.72
N ASP A 16 3.64 8.17 -2.15
CA ASP A 16 3.60 8.61 -3.55
C ASP A 16 4.35 7.64 -4.47
N ALA A 17 5.53 7.13 -4.06
CA ALA A 17 6.23 6.10 -4.83
C ALA A 17 5.43 4.80 -4.96
N THR A 18 4.71 4.38 -3.91
CA THR A 18 3.81 3.22 -3.99
C THR A 18 2.63 3.49 -4.94
N MET A 19 2.06 4.70 -4.89
CA MET A 19 0.97 5.10 -5.77
C MET A 19 1.38 5.08 -7.25
N GLU A 20 2.57 5.57 -7.58
CA GLU A 20 3.10 5.53 -8.96
C GLU A 20 3.26 4.09 -9.48
N VAL A 21 3.79 3.19 -8.65
CA VAL A 21 3.93 1.77 -9.02
C VAL A 21 2.56 1.12 -9.24
N LEU A 22 1.58 1.41 -8.39
CA LEU A 22 0.22 0.89 -8.54
C LEU A 22 -0.44 1.44 -9.80
N ASP A 23 -0.32 2.74 -10.06
CA ASP A 23 -0.89 3.39 -11.23
C ASP A 23 -0.35 2.78 -12.53
N GLY A 24 0.97 2.60 -12.63
CA GLY A 24 1.59 1.97 -13.81
C GLY A 24 1.08 0.55 -14.06
N LYS A 25 0.97 -0.27 -13.00
CA LYS A 25 0.44 -1.65 -13.13
C LYS A 25 -1.04 -1.66 -13.49
N ILE A 26 -1.83 -0.72 -12.97
CA ILE A 26 -3.25 -0.57 -13.30
C ILE A 26 -3.41 -0.20 -14.78
N GLN A 27 -2.61 0.74 -15.27
CA GLN A 27 -2.61 1.13 -16.68
C GLN A 27 -2.25 -0.05 -17.58
N GLU A 28 -1.19 -0.79 -17.25
CA GLU A 28 -0.78 -2.00 -17.98
C GLU A 28 -1.89 -3.06 -18.01
N GLY A 29 -2.47 -3.37 -16.84
CA GLY A 29 -3.55 -4.36 -16.73
C GLY A 29 -4.81 -3.93 -17.49
N THR A 30 -5.16 -2.64 -17.46
CA THR A 30 -6.29 -2.09 -18.19
C THR A 30 -6.06 -2.17 -19.72
N ALA A 31 -4.85 -1.86 -20.18
CA ALA A 31 -4.50 -2.02 -21.59
C ALA A 31 -4.60 -3.48 -22.05
N ARG A 32 -4.16 -4.44 -21.24
CA ARG A 32 -4.31 -5.88 -21.52
C ARG A 32 -5.76 -6.31 -21.56
N SER A 33 -6.58 -5.85 -20.61
CA SER A 33 -8.02 -6.11 -20.57
C SER A 33 -8.72 -5.63 -21.84
N ASN A 34 -8.36 -4.45 -22.33
CA ASN A 34 -8.90 -3.89 -23.58
C ASN A 34 -8.43 -4.63 -24.84
N ALA A 35 -7.21 -5.19 -24.83
CA ALA A 35 -6.65 -5.90 -25.98
C ALA A 35 -7.27 -7.30 -26.17
N ASN A 36 -7.44 -8.06 -25.08
CA ASN A 36 -8.11 -9.37 -25.11
C ASN A 36 -8.75 -9.64 -23.74
N TYR A 37 -10.04 -9.31 -23.64
CA TYR A 37 -10.77 -9.44 -22.38
C TYR A 37 -10.88 -10.88 -21.90
N LEU A 38 -11.12 -11.85 -22.79
CA LEU A 38 -11.32 -13.26 -22.39
C LEU A 38 -10.04 -13.81 -21.74
N SER A 39 -8.91 -13.68 -22.42
CA SER A 39 -7.61 -14.13 -21.87
C SER A 39 -7.21 -13.35 -20.61
N PHE A 40 -7.48 -12.05 -20.58
CA PHE A 40 -7.25 -11.23 -19.39
C PHE A 40 -8.07 -11.73 -18.20
N PHE A 41 -9.36 -12.02 -18.44
CA PHE A 41 -10.28 -12.42 -17.39
C PHE A 41 -9.83 -13.74 -16.73
N GLU A 42 -9.38 -14.69 -17.55
CA GLU A 42 -8.92 -16.01 -17.12
C GLU A 42 -7.63 -16.01 -16.29
N ASP A 43 -6.74 -15.03 -16.46
CA ASP A 43 -5.38 -15.06 -15.85
C ASP A 43 -5.05 -13.83 -14.96
N LYS A 44 -5.60 -12.64 -15.26
CA LYS A 44 -5.13 -11.37 -14.67
C LYS A 44 -6.18 -10.55 -13.96
N SER A 45 -7.46 -10.93 -14.04
CA SER A 45 -8.56 -10.18 -13.42
C SER A 45 -8.42 -10.02 -11.90
N GLU A 46 -8.01 -11.07 -11.20
CA GLU A 46 -7.81 -11.06 -9.74
C GLU A 46 -6.67 -10.13 -9.30
N GLU A 47 -5.55 -10.14 -10.03
CA GLU A 47 -4.44 -9.24 -9.76
C GLU A 47 -4.87 -7.79 -9.98
N LEU A 48 -5.53 -7.50 -11.09
CA LEU A 48 -6.00 -6.15 -11.39
C LEU A 48 -7.01 -5.67 -10.34
N TYR A 49 -7.90 -6.55 -9.86
CA TYR A 49 -8.81 -6.25 -8.76
C TYR A 49 -8.06 -5.80 -7.50
N ARG A 50 -7.05 -6.57 -7.07
CA ARG A 50 -6.23 -6.24 -5.89
C ARG A 50 -5.51 -4.91 -6.07
N LEU A 51 -4.94 -4.65 -7.24
CA LEU A 51 -4.28 -3.39 -7.56
C LEU A 51 -5.23 -2.19 -7.41
N TYR A 52 -6.42 -2.26 -8.01
CA TYR A 52 -7.43 -1.20 -7.87
C TYR A 52 -7.89 -1.00 -6.43
N TYR A 53 -8.09 -2.09 -5.68
CA TYR A 53 -8.48 -2.00 -4.28
C TYR A 53 -7.41 -1.31 -3.43
N MET A 54 -6.15 -1.73 -3.58
CA MET A 54 -5.00 -1.12 -2.90
C MET A 54 -4.86 0.36 -3.26
N TYR A 55 -4.93 0.69 -4.55
CA TYR A 55 -4.84 2.07 -5.05
C TYR A 55 -5.93 2.94 -4.42
N LYS A 56 -7.18 2.47 -4.42
CA LYS A 56 -8.30 3.21 -3.81
C LYS A 56 -8.00 3.52 -2.34
N CYS A 57 -7.64 2.52 -1.53
CA CYS A 57 -7.41 2.70 -0.11
C CYS A 57 -6.21 3.62 0.19
N LEU A 58 -5.12 3.51 -0.58
CA LEU A 58 -3.93 4.34 -0.40
C LEU A 58 -4.13 5.76 -0.94
N ASN A 59 -4.90 5.94 -2.01
CA ASN A 59 -5.26 7.27 -2.51
C ASN A 59 -6.20 8.02 -1.54
N ASP A 60 -7.16 7.30 -0.95
CA ASP A 60 -8.01 7.83 0.11
C ASP A 60 -7.17 8.23 1.31
N LEU A 61 -6.21 7.40 1.72
CA LEU A 61 -5.26 7.74 2.78
C LEU A 61 -4.50 9.03 2.43
N ARG A 62 -3.86 9.07 1.26
CA ARG A 62 -3.07 10.20 0.78
C ARG A 62 -3.85 11.52 0.79
N SER A 63 -5.07 11.47 0.27
CA SER A 63 -5.95 12.64 0.15
C SER A 63 -6.37 13.18 1.52
N ASN A 64 -6.54 12.30 2.51
CA ASN A 64 -6.87 12.71 3.88
C ASN A 64 -5.64 13.22 4.63
N ILE A 65 -4.48 12.57 4.50
CA ILE A 65 -3.23 13.02 5.15
C ILE A 65 -2.88 14.46 4.74
N ARG A 66 -3.04 14.80 3.45
CA ARG A 66 -2.80 16.16 2.94
C ARG A 66 -3.68 17.26 3.58
N LYS A 67 -4.78 16.89 4.23
CA LYS A 67 -5.70 17.81 4.92
C LYS A 67 -5.42 17.93 6.43
N LEU A 68 -4.53 17.10 6.97
CA LEU A 68 -4.21 17.07 8.40
C LEU A 68 -2.97 17.94 8.65
N GLU A 69 -3.01 18.71 9.74
CA GLU A 69 -1.99 19.73 10.01
C GLU A 69 -0.85 19.21 10.88
N THR A 70 -1.12 18.20 11.71
CA THR A 70 -0.16 17.71 12.70
C THR A 70 0.22 16.23 12.49
N PRO A 71 1.47 15.84 12.79
CA PRO A 71 1.88 14.43 12.75
C PRO A 71 1.01 13.51 13.63
N GLN A 72 0.51 14.03 14.75
CA GLN A 72 -0.35 13.28 15.66
C GLN A 72 -1.72 12.97 15.03
N GLN A 73 -2.36 13.96 14.39
CA GLN A 73 -3.60 13.73 13.63
C GLN A 73 -3.40 12.71 12.51
N ILE A 74 -2.26 12.78 11.80
CA ILE A 74 -1.91 11.82 10.74
C ILE A 74 -1.78 10.41 11.32
N GLN A 75 -1.06 10.26 12.44
CA GLN A 75 -0.89 8.97 13.10
C GLN A 75 -2.23 8.38 13.55
N GLU A 76 -3.07 9.17 14.24
CA GLU A 76 -4.39 8.75 14.68
C GLU A 76 -5.28 8.31 13.51
N TYR A 77 -5.23 9.06 12.40
CA TYR A 77 -5.99 8.71 11.21
C TYR A 77 -5.53 7.36 10.62
N ILE A 78 -4.22 7.16 10.46
CA ILE A 78 -3.67 5.89 9.96
C ILE A 78 -4.02 4.73 10.91
N GLN A 79 -3.94 4.96 12.23
CA GLN A 79 -4.32 3.97 13.24
C GLN A 79 -5.80 3.55 13.09
N ARG A 80 -6.71 4.52 12.90
CA ARG A 80 -8.13 4.23 12.66
C ARG A 80 -8.33 3.42 11.38
N ARG A 81 -7.66 3.78 10.28
CA ARG A 81 -7.73 3.03 9.01
C ARG A 81 -7.20 1.61 9.14
N ARG A 82 -6.13 1.42 9.91
CA ARG A 82 -5.57 0.11 10.25
C ARG A 82 -6.56 -0.73 11.06
N ASN A 83 -7.19 -0.17 12.08
CA ASN A 83 -8.16 -0.90 12.90
C ASN A 83 -9.37 -1.33 12.07
N VAL A 84 -9.88 -0.48 11.17
CA VAL A 84 -10.93 -0.90 10.22
C VAL A 84 -10.52 -2.12 9.38
N CYS A 85 -9.25 -2.26 9.02
CA CYS A 85 -8.76 -3.46 8.31
C CYS A 85 -8.66 -4.68 9.23
N LEU A 86 -8.28 -4.48 10.50
CA LEU A 86 -8.22 -5.55 11.49
C LEU A 86 -9.61 -6.07 11.84
N ASP A 87 -10.57 -5.18 12.09
CA ASP A 87 -11.94 -5.55 12.43
C ASP A 87 -12.54 -6.41 11.31
N LYS A 88 -12.34 -6.03 10.05
CA LYS A 88 -12.73 -6.86 8.90
C LYS A 88 -12.13 -8.27 8.93
N LEU A 89 -10.87 -8.42 9.34
CA LEU A 89 -10.21 -9.72 9.39
C LEU A 89 -10.62 -10.57 10.59
N LEU A 90 -11.06 -9.94 11.68
CA LEU A 90 -11.49 -10.61 12.90
C LEU A 90 -12.97 -10.99 12.86
N GLU A 91 -13.80 -10.16 12.24
CA GLU A 91 -15.26 -10.29 12.28
C GLU A 91 -15.86 -10.97 11.05
N GLN A 92 -15.16 -10.97 9.90
CA GLN A 92 -15.71 -11.53 8.66
C GLN A 92 -15.25 -12.96 8.43
N ASP A 93 -16.19 -13.80 7.99
CA ASP A 93 -15.90 -15.11 7.45
C ASP A 93 -15.00 -15.02 6.22
N ILE A 94 -14.24 -16.09 5.98
CA ILE A 94 -13.36 -16.21 4.81
C ILE A 94 -14.18 -16.17 3.51
N SER A 95 -15.42 -16.67 3.52
CA SER A 95 -16.37 -16.60 2.42
C SER A 95 -17.45 -15.56 2.72
N ALA A 96 -17.94 -14.87 1.67
CA ALA A 96 -19.05 -13.93 1.82
C ALA A 96 -20.42 -14.62 1.99
N GLY A 97 -20.48 -15.95 1.90
CA GLY A 97 -21.75 -16.70 1.91
C GLY A 97 -22.64 -16.41 0.69
N SER A 98 -22.08 -15.86 -0.38
CA SER A 98 -22.82 -15.53 -1.60
C SER A 98 -22.99 -16.76 -2.48
N THR A 99 -24.10 -16.82 -3.23
CA THR A 99 -24.31 -17.82 -4.29
C THR A 99 -23.50 -17.52 -5.55
N SER A 100 -22.93 -16.31 -5.68
CA SER A 100 -22.05 -15.93 -6.78
C SER A 100 -20.59 -16.27 -6.46
N PRO A 101 -19.93 -17.16 -7.23
CA PRO A 101 -18.51 -17.46 -7.05
C PRO A 101 -17.63 -16.20 -7.14
N MET A 102 -17.97 -15.28 -8.06
CA MET A 102 -17.23 -14.04 -8.25
C MET A 102 -17.35 -13.10 -7.05
N SER A 103 -18.52 -13.04 -6.40
CA SER A 103 -18.69 -12.26 -5.18
C SER A 103 -17.87 -12.84 -4.01
N ASN A 104 -17.82 -14.17 -3.87
CA ASN A 104 -16.99 -14.82 -2.86
C ASN A 104 -15.50 -14.58 -3.13
N LEU A 105 -15.05 -14.72 -4.38
CA LEU A 105 -13.67 -14.42 -4.77
C LEU A 105 -13.30 -12.97 -4.48
N ALA A 106 -14.14 -12.01 -4.89
CA ALA A 106 -13.92 -10.60 -4.60
C ALA A 106 -13.82 -10.32 -3.10
N HIS A 107 -14.61 -11.01 -2.27
CA HIS A 107 -14.52 -10.91 -0.82
C HIS A 107 -13.17 -11.40 -0.29
N THR A 108 -12.72 -12.58 -0.69
CA THR A 108 -11.40 -13.12 -0.31
C THR A 108 -10.28 -12.15 -0.71
N LEU A 109 -10.31 -11.63 -1.94
CA LEU A 109 -9.31 -10.65 -2.41
C LEU A 109 -9.32 -9.37 -1.58
N ARG A 110 -10.48 -8.90 -1.08
CA ARG A 110 -10.54 -7.75 -0.15
C ARG A 110 -9.89 -8.05 1.19
N LEU A 111 -10.05 -9.26 1.72
CA LEU A 111 -9.41 -9.67 2.97
C LEU A 111 -7.88 -9.72 2.80
N GLU A 112 -7.39 -10.31 1.71
CA GLU A 112 -5.95 -10.29 1.37
C GLU A 112 -5.40 -8.87 1.26
N CYS A 113 -6.11 -7.97 0.56
CA CYS A 113 -5.72 -6.57 0.50
C CYS A 113 -5.75 -5.91 1.88
N SER A 114 -6.71 -6.23 2.75
CA SER A 114 -6.79 -5.69 4.11
C SER A 114 -5.58 -6.11 4.94
N GLN A 115 -5.11 -7.36 4.81
CA GLN A 115 -3.86 -7.81 5.43
C GLN A 115 -2.65 -7.04 4.92
N GLN A 116 -2.58 -6.78 3.61
CA GLN A 116 -1.49 -5.99 3.03
C GLN A 116 -1.54 -4.53 3.51
N LEU A 117 -2.74 -3.92 3.56
CA LEU A 117 -2.92 -2.55 4.04
C LEU A 117 -2.47 -2.40 5.49
N ILE A 118 -2.73 -3.37 6.37
CA ILE A 118 -2.24 -3.34 7.76
C ILE A 118 -0.71 -3.22 7.79
N ARG A 119 0.00 -3.99 6.95
CA ARG A 119 1.47 -3.92 6.86
C ARG A 119 1.96 -2.56 6.38
N GLU A 120 1.30 -1.97 5.37
CA GLU A 120 1.63 -0.62 4.89
C GLU A 120 1.35 0.45 5.96
N TYR A 121 0.20 0.37 6.64
CA TYR A 121 -0.15 1.28 7.72
C TYR A 121 0.81 1.16 8.92
N ASP A 122 1.23 -0.06 9.28
CA ASP A 122 2.24 -0.29 10.31
C ASP A 122 3.58 0.35 9.93
N LEU A 123 3.99 0.25 8.66
CA LEU A 123 5.19 0.91 8.17
C LEU A 123 5.07 2.44 8.26
N PHE A 124 3.93 3.01 7.89
CA PHE A 124 3.70 4.45 7.96
C PHE A 124 3.67 4.97 9.40
N ILE A 125 3.03 4.24 10.32
CA ILE A 125 3.07 4.57 11.76
C ILE A 125 4.51 4.55 12.27
N ARG A 126 5.31 3.53 11.89
CA ARG A 126 6.73 3.47 12.27
C ARG A 126 7.52 4.68 11.77
N PHE A 127 7.27 5.17 10.55
CA PHE A 127 7.91 6.40 10.08
C PHE A 127 7.57 7.59 10.96
N LEU A 128 6.29 7.76 11.31
CA LEU A 128 5.84 8.88 12.16
C LEU A 128 6.47 8.84 13.54
N THR A 129 6.61 7.66 14.14
CA THR A 129 7.17 7.48 15.48
C THR A 129 8.69 7.34 15.51
N ALA A 130 9.35 7.30 14.35
CA ALA A 130 10.79 7.04 14.28
C ALA A 130 11.61 8.16 14.95
N THR A 131 12.48 7.77 15.87
CA THR A 131 13.45 8.68 16.48
C THR A 131 14.52 9.09 15.46
N PRO A 132 15.21 10.22 15.64
CA PRO A 132 16.29 10.63 14.75
C PRO A 132 17.39 9.58 14.57
N ARG A 133 17.72 8.80 15.62
CA ARG A 133 18.72 7.72 15.56
C ARG A 133 18.26 6.58 14.65
N GLN A 134 17.02 6.09 14.84
CA GLN A 134 16.45 5.03 14.02
C GLN A 134 16.40 5.41 12.53
N ARG A 135 16.08 6.67 12.21
CA ARG A 135 16.09 7.15 10.82
C ARG A 135 17.49 7.07 10.19
N GLN A 136 18.52 7.50 10.90
CA GLN A 136 19.90 7.43 10.41
C GLN A 136 20.35 5.99 10.19
N GLU A 137 19.97 5.07 11.08
CA GLU A 137 20.28 3.65 10.96
C GLU A 137 19.61 3.01 9.73
N GLU A 138 18.33 3.28 9.50
CA GLU A 138 17.59 2.79 8.34
C GLU A 138 18.13 3.36 7.01
N GLU A 139 18.50 4.63 6.98
CA GLU A 139 19.13 5.25 5.81
C GLU A 139 20.49 4.62 5.51
N ARG A 140 21.31 4.37 6.54
CA ARG A 140 22.59 3.66 6.39
C ARG A 140 22.38 2.24 5.88
N ALA A 141 21.44 1.49 6.46
CA ALA A 141 21.12 0.14 6.02
C ALA A 141 20.62 0.11 4.56
N SER A 142 19.79 1.09 4.17
CA SER A 142 19.27 1.22 2.81
C SER A 142 20.36 1.53 1.79
N LYS A 143 21.33 2.37 2.14
CA LYS A 143 22.51 2.67 1.29
C LYS A 143 23.39 1.43 1.11
N VAL A 144 23.71 0.74 2.20
CA VAL A 144 24.49 -0.51 2.16
C VAL A 144 23.82 -1.58 1.29
N ASN A 145 22.49 -1.69 1.34
CA ASN A 145 21.77 -2.65 0.51
C ASN A 145 21.79 -2.26 -0.98
N ARG A 146 21.63 -0.97 -1.31
CA ARG A 146 21.75 -0.49 -2.70
C ARG A 146 23.15 -0.74 -3.27
N ASP A 147 24.20 -0.46 -2.49
CA ASP A 147 25.59 -0.68 -2.91
C ASP A 147 25.88 -2.17 -3.15
N LYS A 148 25.30 -3.06 -2.34
CA LYS A 148 25.41 -4.52 -2.53
C LYS A 148 24.69 -5.00 -3.80
N VAL A 149 23.52 -4.44 -4.11
CA VAL A 149 22.76 -4.77 -5.33
C VAL A 149 23.51 -4.30 -6.58
N GLN A 150 24.04 -3.07 -6.58
CA GLN A 150 24.86 -2.55 -7.68
C GLN A 150 26.13 -3.40 -7.90
N LYS A 151 26.85 -3.76 -6.82
CA LYS A 151 28.05 -4.61 -6.92
C LYS A 151 27.77 -6.03 -7.42
N LYS A 152 26.56 -6.56 -7.21
CA LYS A 152 26.13 -7.85 -7.76
C LYS A 152 25.72 -7.75 -9.23
N GLY A 153 25.08 -6.65 -9.65
CA GLY A 153 24.71 -6.41 -11.05
C GLY A 153 25.89 -6.15 -11.99
N LEU A 154 27.04 -5.71 -11.45
CA LEU A 154 28.30 -5.51 -12.19
C LEU A 154 29.13 -6.80 -12.36
N ARG A 155 28.66 -7.94 -11.85
CA ARG A 155 29.28 -9.27 -12.03
C ARG A 155 28.42 -10.11 -12.98
N LEU A 156 28.26 -9.63 -14.22
CA LEU A 156 27.75 -10.42 -15.36
C LEU A 156 28.61 -10.09 -16.58
#